data_AF-A0A060Z7W4-F1
#
_entry.id   AF-A0A060Z7W4-F1
#
_cell.length_a   1.000
_cell.length_b   1.000
_cell.length_c   1.000
_cell.angle_alpha   90.00
_cell.angle_beta   90.00
_cell.angle_gamma   90.00
#
_symmetry.space_group_name_H-M   'P 1'
#
loop_
_entity.id
_entity.type
_entity.pdbx_description
1 polymer ?
#
loop_
_entity_poly.entity_id
_entity_poly.type
_entity_poly.pdbx_seq_one_letter_code
_entity_poly.pdbx_strand_id
1 'polypeptide(L)'
;MATETASVLLSPIKTCFLLLLGGLMSKAAQEQQGSLYMWIDANQARILIGFEEDILIVSEGKMAPFTTDFRKAQQRMPAIPVNIQNVNFTWQATEQVGDGDRVTLVYRPTFI
;
A
#
# COMPACT_ATOMS: atom_id res chain seq x y z
N MET A 1 -52.96 -38.67 3.54
CA MET A 1 -51.92 -37.79 4.13
C MET A 1 -50.56 -38.38 3.74
N ALA A 2 -49.96 -37.84 2.69
CA ALA A 2 -48.59 -38.18 2.27
C ALA A 2 -47.77 -36.91 2.47
N THR A 3 -46.91 -36.93 3.48
CA THR A 3 -46.04 -35.81 3.81
C THR A 3 -44.77 -35.97 2.96
N GLU A 4 -44.68 -35.19 1.89
CA GLU A 4 -43.51 -35.15 1.02
C GLU A 4 -42.31 -34.63 1.82
N THR A 5 -41.35 -35.52 2.06
CA THR A 5 -40.04 -35.19 2.61
C THR A 5 -39.25 -34.56 1.47
N ALA A 6 -39.32 -33.22 1.38
CA ALA A 6 -38.51 -32.45 0.44
C ALA A 6 -37.04 -32.72 0.72
N SER A 7 -36.43 -33.58 -0.11
CA SER A 7 -35.02 -33.88 -0.12
C SER A 7 -34.26 -32.59 -0.48
N VAL A 8 -33.79 -31.90 0.53
CA VAL A 8 -32.80 -30.81 0.39
C VAL A 8 -31.44 -31.43 0.04
N LEU A 9 -31.36 -32.14 -1.09
CA LEU A 9 -30.11 -32.51 -1.73
C LEU A 9 -29.68 -31.32 -2.57
N LEU A 10 -29.10 -30.33 -1.89
CA LEU A 10 -28.36 -29.24 -2.52
C LEU A 10 -27.24 -29.87 -3.38
N SER A 11 -27.46 -29.85 -4.70
CA SER A 11 -26.53 -30.38 -5.71
C SER A 11 -25.11 -29.82 -5.52
N PRO A 12 -24.07 -30.66 -5.62
CA PRO A 12 -22.67 -30.23 -5.48
C PRO A 12 -22.26 -29.17 -6.51
N ILE A 13 -22.98 -29.10 -7.64
CA ILE A 13 -22.76 -28.10 -8.68
C ILE A 13 -23.19 -26.72 -8.19
N LYS A 14 -24.30 -26.63 -7.45
CA LYS A 14 -24.83 -25.36 -6.95
C LYS A 14 -23.96 -24.78 -5.84
N THR A 15 -23.43 -25.62 -4.96
CA THR A 15 -22.44 -25.20 -3.94
C THR A 15 -21.11 -24.83 -4.56
N CYS A 16 -20.63 -25.56 -5.57
CA CYS A 16 -19.40 -25.22 -6.28
C CYS A 16 -19.52 -23.88 -7.02
N PHE A 17 -20.66 -23.63 -7.68
CA PHE A 17 -20.94 -22.36 -8.34
C PHE A 17 -20.99 -21.20 -7.35
N LEU A 18 -21.63 -21.37 -6.18
CA LEU A 18 -21.66 -20.34 -5.13
C LEU A 18 -20.28 -20.06 -4.53
N LEU A 19 -19.44 -21.09 -4.35
CA LEU A 19 -18.07 -20.92 -3.86
C LEU A 19 -17.17 -20.23 -4.90
N LEU A 20 -17.31 -20.58 -6.18
CA LEU A 20 -16.59 -19.92 -7.27
C LEU A 20 -17.02 -18.46 -7.44
N LEU A 21 -18.33 -18.19 -7.35
CA LEU A 21 -18.87 -16.83 -7.44
C LEU A 21 -18.46 -15.98 -6.22
N GLY A 22 -18.49 -16.57 -5.02
CA GLY A 22 -18.01 -15.92 -3.79
C GLY A 22 -16.52 -15.62 -3.84
N GLY A 23 -15.69 -16.57 -4.27
CA GLY A 23 -14.24 -16.39 -4.43
C GLY A 23 -13.86 -15.37 -5.50
N LEU A 24 -14.63 -15.28 -6.59
CA LEU A 24 -14.41 -14.29 -7.64
C LEU A 24 -14.75 -12.86 -7.17
N MET A 25 -15.84 -12.70 -6.41
CA MET A 25 -16.24 -11.40 -5.85
C MET A 25 -15.26 -10.89 -4.79
N SER A 26 -14.65 -11.78 -4.00
CA SER A 26 -13.62 -11.38 -3.03
C SER A 26 -12.36 -10.83 -3.69
N LYS A 27 -12.01 -11.31 -4.89
CA LYS A 27 -10.85 -10.80 -5.63
C LYS A 27 -11.08 -9.43 -6.25
N ALA A 28 -12.32 -9.16 -6.69
CA ALA A 28 -12.72 -7.83 -7.17
C ALA A 28 -12.82 -6.81 -6.03
N ALA A 29 -13.24 -7.22 -4.83
CA ALA A 29 -13.35 -6.33 -3.67
C ALA A 29 -11.99 -5.82 -3.14
N GLN A 30 -10.91 -6.58 -3.34
CA GLN A 30 -9.57 -6.19 -2.91
C GLN A 30 -8.97 -5.06 -3.77
N GLU A 31 -9.47 -4.85 -4.99
CA GLU A 31 -9.07 -3.76 -5.89
C GLU A 31 -9.71 -2.42 -5.50
N GLN A 32 -10.73 -2.43 -4.63
CA GLN A 32 -11.43 -1.22 -4.22
C GLN A 32 -10.75 -0.50 -3.04
N GLN A 33 -9.75 -1.05 -2.35
CA GLN A 33 -9.12 -0.33 -1.24
C GLN A 33 -8.45 0.96 -1.74
N GLY A 34 -8.83 2.11 -1.15
CA GLY A 34 -8.19 3.39 -1.43
C GLY A 34 -6.67 3.27 -1.39
N SER A 35 -6.01 3.82 -2.41
CA SER A 35 -4.61 3.53 -2.67
C SER A 35 -3.71 4.56 -1.98
N LEU A 36 -2.81 4.09 -1.13
CA LEU A 36 -1.87 4.93 -0.38
C LEU A 36 -0.56 5.08 -1.17
N TYR A 37 -0.11 6.31 -1.31
CA TYR A 37 1.20 6.64 -1.84
C TYR A 37 2.01 7.41 -0.80
N MET A 38 3.31 7.12 -0.73
CA MET A 38 4.25 7.85 0.10
C MET A 38 5.61 7.89 -0.60
N TRP A 39 6.22 9.07 -0.66
CA TRP A 39 7.51 9.27 -1.30
C TRP A 39 8.27 10.45 -0.70
N ILE A 40 9.56 10.49 -0.98
CA ILE A 40 10.40 11.69 -0.82
C ILE A 40 10.46 12.35 -2.19
N ASP A 41 10.12 13.64 -2.28
CA ASP A 41 10.13 14.35 -3.55
C ASP A 41 11.55 14.52 -4.12
N ALA A 42 11.66 14.66 -5.44
CA ALA A 42 12.92 14.78 -6.14
C ALA A 42 13.85 15.89 -5.61
N ASN A 43 13.30 17.01 -5.13
CA ASN A 43 14.10 18.09 -4.55
C ASN A 43 14.69 17.66 -3.21
N GLN A 44 13.87 17.11 -2.33
CA GLN A 44 14.33 16.56 -1.05
C GLN A 44 15.32 15.40 -1.25
N ALA A 45 15.12 14.54 -2.24
CA ALA A 45 16.02 13.43 -2.59
C ALA A 45 17.37 13.94 -3.09
N ARG A 46 17.39 14.99 -3.92
CA ARG A 46 18.63 15.65 -4.36
C ARG A 46 19.44 16.16 -3.18
N ILE A 47 18.79 16.80 -2.20
CA ILE A 47 19.46 17.30 -1.00
C ILE A 47 19.99 16.14 -0.13
N LEU A 48 19.22 15.05 -0.02
CA LEU A 48 19.53 13.93 0.87
C LEU A 48 20.62 13.01 0.34
N ILE A 49 20.56 12.65 -0.94
CA ILE A 49 21.44 11.62 -1.55
C ILE A 49 22.10 12.08 -2.87
N GLY A 50 21.84 13.30 -3.35
CA GLY A 50 22.44 13.82 -4.59
C GLY A 50 21.73 13.42 -5.89
N PHE A 51 20.63 12.66 -5.81
CA PHE A 51 19.85 12.21 -6.96
C PHE A 51 18.49 12.91 -7.00
N GLU A 52 18.18 13.60 -8.10
CA GLU A 52 16.95 14.39 -8.27
C GLU A 52 15.82 13.55 -8.88
N GLU A 53 15.37 12.55 -8.13
CA GLU A 53 14.26 11.66 -8.52
C GLU A 53 13.38 11.36 -7.30
N ASP A 54 12.07 11.17 -7.52
CA ASP A 54 11.15 10.79 -6.44
C ASP A 54 11.52 9.41 -5.88
N ILE A 55 11.69 9.32 -4.56
CA ILE A 55 11.95 8.05 -3.88
C ILE A 55 10.62 7.50 -3.37
N LEU A 56 10.01 6.59 -4.14
CA LEU A 56 8.77 5.93 -3.76
C LEU A 56 9.01 4.93 -2.62
N ILE A 57 8.27 5.08 -1.51
CA ILE A 57 8.34 4.17 -0.35
C ILE A 57 7.12 3.27 -0.32
N VAL A 58 5.94 3.85 -0.60
CA VAL A 58 4.67 3.14 -0.71
C VAL A 58 4.01 3.54 -2.03
N SER A 59 3.52 2.56 -2.77
CA SER A 59 2.74 2.75 -3.99
C SER A 59 1.55 1.81 -3.97
N GLU A 60 0.35 2.37 -4.13
CA GLU A 60 -0.90 1.61 -4.04
C GLU A 60 -1.04 0.76 -2.76
N GLY A 61 -0.59 1.31 -1.62
CA GLY A 61 -0.57 0.60 -0.34
C GLY A 61 0.46 -0.53 -0.24
N LYS A 62 1.28 -0.75 -1.27
CA LYS A 62 2.37 -1.73 -1.27
C LYS A 62 3.70 -1.05 -1.02
N MET A 63 4.50 -1.67 -0.18
CA MET A 63 5.85 -1.22 0.12
C MET A 63 6.76 -1.42 -1.10
N ALA A 64 7.62 -0.44 -1.39
CA ALA A 64 8.56 -0.50 -2.52
C ALA A 64 9.52 -1.71 -2.39
N PRO A 65 9.94 -2.36 -3.49
CA PRO A 65 10.73 -3.60 -3.43
C PRO A 65 12.02 -3.51 -2.62
N PHE A 66 12.66 -2.33 -2.56
CA PHE A 66 13.88 -2.16 -1.76
C PHE A 66 13.62 -2.30 -0.25
N THR A 67 12.39 -2.09 0.22
CA THR A 67 12.03 -2.14 1.64
C THR A 67 11.72 -3.56 2.14
N THR A 68 11.52 -4.53 1.24
CA THR A 68 11.23 -5.93 1.60
C THR A 68 12.34 -6.55 2.45
N ASP A 69 13.60 -6.22 2.16
CA ASP A 69 14.75 -6.54 3.02
C ASP A 69 15.27 -5.26 3.67
N PHE A 70 14.62 -4.89 4.78
CA PHE A 70 14.93 -3.65 5.48
C PHE A 70 16.40 -3.56 5.93
N ARG A 71 17.04 -4.68 6.29
CA ARG A 71 18.47 -4.67 6.69
C ARG A 71 19.37 -4.32 5.52
N LYS A 72 19.17 -4.94 4.35
CA LYS A 72 19.93 -4.59 3.15
C LYS A 72 19.61 -3.18 2.66
N ALA A 73 18.38 -2.69 2.86
CA ALA A 73 18.01 -1.32 2.53
C ALA A 73 18.76 -0.32 3.43
N GLN A 74 18.74 -0.55 4.75
CA GLN A 74 19.40 0.30 5.73
C GLN A 74 20.92 0.33 5.53
N GLN A 75 21.55 -0.79 5.15
CA GLN A 75 22.98 -0.82 4.82
C GLN A 75 23.37 0.04 3.61
N ARG A 76 22.43 0.28 2.69
CA ARG A 76 22.61 1.17 1.54
C ARG A 76 22.25 2.62 1.87
N MET A 77 21.62 2.86 3.02
CA MET A 77 21.17 4.18 3.43
C MET A 77 22.27 4.87 4.24
N PRO A 78 22.83 5.99 3.74
CA PRO A 78 23.83 6.73 4.49
C PRO A 78 23.20 7.39 5.72
N ALA A 79 24.04 7.76 6.69
CA ALA A 79 23.60 8.64 7.77
C ALA A 79 23.15 9.98 7.18
N ILE A 80 22.07 10.55 7.73
CA ILE A 80 21.56 11.86 7.31
C ILE A 80 22.64 12.91 7.65
N PRO A 81 23.11 13.72 6.69
CA PRO A 81 24.07 14.78 6.96
C PRO A 81 23.56 15.84 7.94
N VAL A 82 24.44 16.39 8.80
CA VAL A 82 24.10 17.36 9.85
C VAL A 82 23.54 18.70 9.35
N ASN A 83 23.83 19.06 8.10
CA ASN A 83 23.29 20.24 7.45
C ASN A 83 21.82 20.08 7.04
N ILE A 84 21.27 18.85 7.09
CA ILE A 84 19.87 18.56 6.81
C ILE A 84 19.08 18.57 8.12
N GLN A 85 18.34 19.65 8.33
CA GLN A 85 17.54 19.86 9.55
C GLN A 85 16.23 19.08 9.56
N ASN A 86 15.71 18.77 8.37
CA ASN A 86 14.49 17.99 8.21
C ASN A 86 14.51 17.22 6.89
N VAL A 87 13.69 16.17 6.84
CA VAL A 87 13.40 15.39 5.64
C VAL A 87 11.89 15.38 5.46
N ASN A 88 11.43 15.86 4.31
CA ASN A 88 10.02 15.86 3.94
C ASN A 88 9.63 14.54 3.28
N PHE A 89 8.53 13.97 3.76
CA PHE A 89 7.85 12.84 3.16
C PHE A 89 6.49 13.33 2.68
N THR A 90 6.19 13.17 1.40
CA THR A 90 4.86 13.46 0.88
C THR A 90 4.06 12.18 0.85
N TRP A 91 2.80 12.24 1.29
CA TRP A 91 1.88 11.12 1.16
C TRP A 91 0.51 11.57 0.69
N GLN A 92 -0.19 10.65 0.05
CA GLN A 92 -1.52 10.83 -0.50
C GLN A 92 -2.31 9.54 -0.34
N ALA A 93 -3.53 9.63 0.19
CA ALA A 93 -4.47 8.52 0.23
C ALA A 93 -5.56 8.79 -0.80
N THR A 94 -5.54 8.11 -1.94
CA THR A 94 -6.62 8.25 -2.92
C THR A 94 -7.84 7.51 -2.38
N GLU A 95 -8.86 8.24 -1.93
CA GLU A 95 -10.16 7.62 -1.66
C GLU A 95 -10.86 7.30 -2.98
N GLN A 96 -11.77 6.33 -2.98
CA GLN A 96 -12.49 5.90 -4.19
C GLN A 96 -13.28 7.05 -4.89
N VAL A 97 -13.49 8.19 -4.23
CA VAL A 97 -14.33 9.32 -4.72
C VAL A 97 -13.71 10.70 -4.41
N GLY A 98 -12.39 10.82 -4.29
CA GLY A 98 -11.74 12.12 -4.10
C GLY A 98 -10.24 12.05 -4.28
N ASP A 99 -9.68 13.05 -4.99
CA ASP A 99 -8.23 13.29 -4.97
C ASP A 99 -7.86 13.55 -3.50
N GLY A 100 -7.18 12.58 -2.88
CA GLY A 100 -6.83 12.68 -1.47
C GLY A 100 -5.92 13.86 -1.23
N ASP A 101 -6.14 14.58 -0.15
CA ASP A 101 -5.27 15.70 0.22
C ASP A 101 -3.82 15.23 0.34
N ARG A 102 -2.94 15.89 -0.41
CA ARG A 102 -1.49 15.67 -0.32
C ARG A 102 -1.00 16.29 0.98
N VAL A 103 -0.41 15.47 1.83
CA VAL A 103 0.11 15.90 3.13
C VAL A 103 1.62 15.68 3.16
N THR A 104 2.36 16.65 3.71
CA THR A 104 3.80 16.54 3.93
C THR A 104 4.10 16.29 5.41
N LEU A 105 4.76 15.18 5.70
CA LEU A 105 5.29 14.83 7.01
C LEU A 105 6.75 15.28 7.10
N VAL A 106 7.09 16.02 8.15
CA VAL A 106 8.44 16.58 8.35
C VAL A 106 9.16 15.78 9.42
N TYR A 107 10.12 14.95 9.01
CA TYR A 107 11.00 14.23 9.92
C TYR A 107 12.18 15.12 10.33
N ARG A 108 12.49 15.20 11.62
CA ARG A 108 13.65 15.94 12.14
C ARG A 108 14.65 14.95 12.74
N PRO A 109 15.83 14.74 12.12
CA PRO A 109 16.85 13.86 12.68
C PRO A 109 17.38 14.42 14.00
N THR A 110 17.57 13.53 14.98
CA THR A 110 18.27 13.85 16.23
C THR A 110 19.70 13.37 16.11
N PHE A 111 20.65 14.30 16.15
CA PHE A 111 22.08 13.99 16.17
C PHE A 111 22.52 13.86 17.63
N ILE A 112 23.17 12.74 17.96
CA ILE A 112 23.80 12.47 19.27
C ILE A 112 25.29 12.75 19.22
#